data_AF-A0A1E5Q6Q8-F1
#
_entry.id   AF-A0A1E5Q6Q8-F1
#
_cell.length_a   1.000
_cell.length_b   1.000
_cell.length_c   1.000
_cell.angle_alpha   90.00
_cell.angle_beta   90.00
_cell.angle_gamma   90.00
#
_symmetry.space_group_name_H-M   'P 1'
#
loop_
_entity.id
_entity.type
_entity.pdbx_description
1 polymer ?
#
loop_
_entity_poly.entity_id
_entity_poly.type
_entity_poly.pdbx_seq_one_letter_code
_entity_poly.pdbx_strand_id
1 'polypeptide(L)'
;MVDQDNTRPETVEAGDDGLKSEAKVFATIVRYLAERLTDVEPDVDPGDLAHTGELFLELAEAFEATGGFEFDQDQALPLSHAFAMLEGGMRILAEQADESGHTNAAAKMEWAALKARTMTGQLETHHLSGSGGIVAFGLEDGDEA
;
A
#
# COMPACT_ATOMS: atom_id res chain seq x y z
N MET A 1 11.25 -22.01 48.09
CA MET A 1 11.52 -20.63 47.60
C MET A 1 12.63 -20.77 46.58
N VAL A 2 12.44 -20.53 45.29
CA VAL A 2 11.33 -20.00 44.49
C VAL A 2 11.45 -20.73 43.15
N ASP A 3 10.39 -21.38 42.68
CA ASP A 3 10.32 -21.88 41.30
C ASP A 3 10.35 -20.66 40.37
N GLN A 4 11.39 -20.58 39.53
CA GLN A 4 11.46 -19.59 38.47
C GLN A 4 10.56 -20.06 37.34
N ASP A 5 9.36 -19.49 37.28
CA ASP A 5 8.47 -19.64 36.14
C ASP A 5 9.17 -19.06 34.90
N ASN A 6 9.50 -19.97 33.99
CA ASN A 6 10.17 -19.71 32.72
C ASN A 6 9.12 -19.39 31.66
N THR A 7 8.42 -18.27 31.82
CA THR A 7 7.45 -17.82 30.82
C THR A 7 8.21 -17.07 29.72
N ARG A 8 8.49 -17.80 28.62
CA ARG A 8 8.98 -17.23 27.36
C ARG A 8 8.02 -16.12 26.88
N PRO A 9 8.52 -15.05 26.23
CA PRO A 9 7.64 -14.05 25.64
C PRO A 9 6.75 -14.74 24.61
N GLU A 10 5.45 -14.56 24.76
CA GLU A 10 4.43 -15.06 23.86
C GLU A 10 4.81 -14.68 22.43
N THR A 11 4.89 -15.68 21.56
CA THR A 11 4.86 -15.49 20.12
C THR A 11 3.58 -14.70 19.84
N VAL A 12 3.71 -13.43 19.47
CA VAL A 12 2.60 -12.70 18.86
C VAL A 12 2.21 -13.50 17.63
N GLU A 13 1.14 -14.27 17.75
CA GLU A 13 0.48 -14.86 16.60
C GLU A 13 0.18 -13.70 15.66
N ALA A 14 0.89 -13.65 14.53
CA ALA A 14 0.53 -12.80 13.40
C ALA A 14 -0.76 -13.37 12.80
N GLY A 15 -1.84 -13.31 13.57
CA GLY A 15 -3.18 -13.64 13.15
C GLY A 15 -3.72 -12.54 12.24
N ASP A 16 -4.76 -12.91 11.49
CA ASP A 16 -5.61 -12.12 10.58
C ASP A 16 -5.83 -10.63 10.96
N ASP A 17 -5.77 -10.28 12.25
CA ASP A 17 -5.87 -8.91 12.76
C ASP A 17 -4.69 -7.99 12.38
N GLY A 18 -3.48 -8.54 12.24
CA GLY A 18 -2.28 -7.78 11.83
C GLY A 18 -2.35 -7.31 10.37
N LEU A 19 -2.77 -8.20 9.48
CA LEU A 19 -2.94 -7.92 8.04
C LEU A 19 -4.09 -6.93 7.79
N LYS A 20 -5.21 -7.08 8.50
CA LYS A 20 -6.31 -6.10 8.46
C LYS A 20 -5.88 -4.72 8.93
N SER A 21 -4.98 -4.66 9.92
CA SER A 21 -4.44 -3.40 10.41
C SER A 21 -3.51 -2.74 9.39
N GLU A 22 -2.64 -3.51 8.72
CA GLU A 22 -1.78 -3.03 7.64
C GLU A 22 -2.61 -2.49 6.46
N ALA A 23 -3.60 -3.28 6.00
CA ALA A 23 -4.48 -2.90 4.90
C ALA A 23 -5.21 -1.58 5.19
N LYS A 24 -5.70 -1.41 6.42
CA LYS A 24 -6.37 -0.17 6.83
C LYS A 24 -5.42 1.03 6.85
N VAL A 25 -4.19 0.86 7.33
CA VAL A 25 -3.18 1.94 7.32
C VAL A 25 -2.83 2.34 5.90
N PHE A 26 -2.59 1.35 5.02
CA PHE A 26 -2.31 1.59 3.61
C PHE A 26 -3.47 2.34 2.92
N ALA A 27 -4.71 1.83 3.07
CA ALA A 27 -5.91 2.47 2.54
C ALA A 27 -6.09 3.91 3.02
N THR A 28 -5.81 4.18 4.30
CA THR A 28 -5.89 5.55 4.86
C THR A 28 -4.89 6.48 4.19
N ILE A 29 -3.67 6.02 3.94
CA ILE A 29 -2.62 6.82 3.28
C ILE A 29 -2.97 7.06 1.81
N VAL A 30 -3.44 6.03 1.09
CA VAL A 30 -3.89 6.15 -0.31
C VAL A 30 -5.03 7.16 -0.43
N ARG A 31 -6.03 7.08 0.46
CA ARG A 31 -7.14 8.03 0.48
C ARG A 31 -6.68 9.46 0.72
N TYR A 32 -5.79 9.65 1.69
CA TYR A 32 -5.22 10.97 1.97
C TYR A 32 -4.42 11.51 0.77
N LEU A 33 -3.67 10.65 0.07
CA LEU A 33 -2.95 11.05 -1.15
C LEU A 33 -3.92 11.41 -2.28
N ALA A 34 -5.01 10.67 -2.46
CA ALA A 34 -6.04 10.99 -3.45
C ALA A 34 -6.68 12.37 -3.20
N GLU A 35 -6.98 12.69 -1.94
CA GLU A 35 -7.53 13.99 -1.52
C GLU A 35 -6.54 15.15 -1.73
N ARG A 36 -5.24 14.86 -1.71
CA ARG A 36 -4.16 15.86 -1.84
C ARG A 36 -3.39 15.76 -3.15
N LEU A 37 -3.92 15.06 -4.14
CA LEU A 37 -3.18 14.74 -5.36
C LEU A 37 -2.72 16.01 -6.09
N THR A 38 -3.54 17.06 -6.10
CA THR A 38 -3.19 18.38 -6.66
C THR A 38 -2.11 19.14 -5.88
N ASP A 39 -1.94 18.83 -4.59
CA ASP A 39 -0.89 19.44 -3.76
C ASP A 39 0.46 18.71 -3.96
N VAL A 40 0.42 17.45 -4.37
CA VAL A 40 1.59 16.60 -4.61
C VAL A 40 2.10 16.74 -6.05
N GLU A 41 1.19 16.88 -7.01
CA GLU A 41 1.47 17.06 -8.44
C GLU A 41 0.98 18.45 -8.92
N PRO A 42 1.56 19.56 -8.45
CA PRO A 42 1.05 20.91 -8.73
C PRO A 42 1.22 21.34 -10.20
N ASP A 43 2.07 20.65 -10.95
CA ASP A 43 2.38 20.96 -12.35
C ASP A 43 1.42 20.27 -13.35
N VAL A 44 0.51 19.42 -12.86
CA VAL A 44 -0.47 18.69 -13.67
C VAL A 44 -1.84 19.36 -13.60
N ASP A 45 -2.58 19.37 -14.72
CA ASP A 45 -3.93 19.93 -14.73
C ASP A 45 -4.84 19.15 -13.75
N PRO A 46 -5.56 19.83 -12.84
CA PRO A 46 -6.46 19.16 -11.89
C PRO A 46 -7.52 18.28 -12.55
N GLY A 47 -7.96 18.61 -13.77
CA GLY A 47 -8.90 17.79 -14.54
C GLY A 47 -8.29 16.47 -15.00
N ASP A 48 -6.99 16.45 -15.28
CA ASP A 48 -6.24 15.23 -15.64
C ASP A 48 -5.97 14.36 -14.40
N LEU A 49 -5.88 14.99 -13.22
CA LEU A 49 -5.71 14.29 -11.93
C LEU A 49 -7.01 13.71 -11.37
N ALA A 50 -8.19 14.21 -11.79
CA ALA A 50 -9.47 13.79 -11.24
C ALA A 50 -9.69 12.27 -11.37
N HIS A 51 -9.40 11.71 -12.55
CA HIS A 51 -9.56 10.28 -12.80
C HIS A 51 -8.55 9.42 -12.01
N THR A 52 -7.32 9.92 -11.85
CA THR A 52 -6.30 9.26 -11.00
C THR A 52 -6.72 9.28 -9.54
N GLY A 53 -7.29 10.39 -9.07
CA GLY A 53 -7.82 10.52 -7.71
C GLY A 53 -8.97 9.54 -7.45
N GLU A 54 -9.92 9.42 -8.38
CA GLU A 54 -11.00 8.42 -8.30
C GLU A 54 -10.46 6.99 -8.21
N LEU A 55 -9.50 6.63 -9.07
CA LEU A 55 -8.85 5.32 -9.02
C LEU A 55 -8.16 5.05 -7.68
N PHE A 56 -7.47 6.04 -7.11
CA PHE A 56 -6.84 5.87 -5.79
C PHE A 56 -7.88 5.68 -4.68
N LEU A 57 -9.02 6.36 -4.75
CA LEU A 57 -10.11 6.13 -3.80
C LEU A 57 -10.68 4.72 -3.91
N GLU A 58 -10.90 4.22 -5.14
CA GLU A 58 -11.35 2.84 -5.37
C GLU A 58 -10.35 1.82 -4.82
N LEU A 59 -9.05 2.03 -5.04
CA LEU A 59 -7.99 1.19 -4.48
C LEU A 59 -8.00 1.24 -2.94
N ALA A 60 -8.12 2.42 -2.34
CA ALA A 60 -8.20 2.56 -0.89
C ALA A 60 -9.41 1.80 -0.32
N GLU A 61 -10.57 1.90 -0.96
CA GLU A 61 -11.77 1.15 -0.57
C GLU A 61 -11.56 -0.36 -0.69
N ALA A 62 -10.93 -0.84 -1.76
CA ALA A 62 -10.65 -2.26 -1.94
C ALA A 62 -9.74 -2.80 -0.82
N PHE A 63 -8.63 -2.13 -0.53
CA PHE A 63 -7.74 -2.52 0.58
C PHE A 63 -8.43 -2.46 1.94
N GLU A 64 -9.27 -1.46 2.20
CA GLU A 64 -10.01 -1.36 3.47
C GLU A 64 -11.05 -2.49 3.62
N ALA A 65 -11.72 -2.86 2.52
CA ALA A 65 -12.80 -3.85 2.54
C ALA A 65 -12.29 -5.30 2.57
N THR A 66 -11.27 -5.62 1.77
CA THR A 66 -10.84 -7.02 1.51
C THR A 66 -9.36 -7.25 1.74
N GLY A 67 -8.57 -6.22 2.03
CA GLY A 67 -7.12 -6.32 2.16
C GLY A 67 -6.36 -6.31 0.83
N GLY A 68 -7.05 -6.11 -0.29
CA GLY A 68 -6.47 -6.15 -1.63
C GLY A 68 -7.51 -5.99 -2.75
N PHE A 69 -7.21 -6.50 -3.94
CA PHE A 69 -8.14 -6.51 -5.08
C PHE A 69 -7.75 -7.60 -6.08
N GLU A 70 -8.73 -8.05 -6.87
CA GLU A 70 -8.54 -8.90 -8.05
C GLU A 70 -8.49 -8.02 -9.30
N PHE A 71 -7.69 -8.41 -10.29
CA PHE A 71 -7.54 -7.68 -11.55
C PHE A 71 -7.43 -8.61 -12.76
N ASP A 72 -7.92 -8.12 -13.90
CA ASP A 72 -7.79 -8.77 -15.20
C ASP A 72 -6.45 -8.43 -15.89
N GLN A 73 -6.04 -9.25 -16.85
CA GLN A 73 -4.75 -9.12 -17.56
C GLN A 73 -4.53 -7.73 -18.19
N ASP A 74 -5.59 -7.08 -18.66
CA ASP A 74 -5.56 -5.78 -19.33
C ASP A 74 -5.49 -4.62 -18.33
N GLN A 75 -5.82 -4.88 -17.06
CA GLN A 75 -5.73 -3.93 -15.96
C GLN A 75 -4.34 -3.91 -15.33
N ALA A 76 -3.52 -4.97 -15.52
CA ALA A 76 -2.21 -5.11 -14.87
C ALA A 76 -1.28 -3.90 -15.13
N LEU A 77 -1.15 -3.45 -16.37
CA LEU A 77 -0.27 -2.32 -16.72
C LEU A 77 -0.82 -0.95 -16.25
N PRO A 78 -2.10 -0.60 -16.47
CA PRO A 78 -2.67 0.61 -15.87
C PRO A 78 -2.53 0.66 -14.34
N LEU A 79 -2.76 -0.47 -13.66
CA LEU A 79 -2.64 -0.55 -12.22
C LEU A 79 -1.18 -0.43 -11.78
N SER A 80 -0.21 -1.03 -12.49
CA SER A 80 1.21 -0.86 -12.13
C SER A 80 1.63 0.61 -12.19
N HIS A 81 1.15 1.35 -13.18
CA HIS A 81 1.38 2.79 -13.27
C HIS A 81 0.73 3.56 -12.11
N ALA A 82 -0.50 3.19 -11.72
CA ALA A 82 -1.17 3.77 -10.56
C ALA A 82 -0.38 3.54 -9.26
N PHE A 83 0.15 2.33 -9.03
CA PHE A 83 0.97 2.03 -7.86
C PHE A 83 2.33 2.73 -7.88
N ALA A 84 2.93 2.96 -9.05
CA ALA A 84 4.14 3.78 -9.17
C ALA A 84 3.88 5.24 -8.78
N MET A 85 2.74 5.81 -9.18
CA MET A 85 2.33 7.15 -8.74
C MET A 85 2.05 7.20 -7.24
N LEU A 86 1.39 6.17 -6.68
CA LEU A 86 1.19 6.05 -5.23
C LEU A 86 2.52 6.00 -4.47
N GLU A 87 3.50 5.22 -4.96
CA GLU A 87 4.84 5.19 -4.37
C GLU A 87 5.45 6.60 -4.32
N GLY A 88 5.48 7.29 -5.46
CA GLY A 88 6.05 8.64 -5.55
C GLY A 88 5.38 9.61 -4.59
N GLY A 89 4.05 9.64 -4.59
CA GLY A 89 3.29 10.52 -3.71
C GLY A 89 3.49 10.20 -2.22
N MET A 90 3.55 8.92 -1.86
CA MET A 90 3.81 8.50 -0.48
C MET A 90 5.21 8.90 0.01
N ARG A 91 6.23 8.83 -0.85
CA ARG A 91 7.58 9.31 -0.51
C ARG A 91 7.62 10.81 -0.27
N ILE A 92 6.96 11.59 -1.12
CA ILE A 92 6.84 13.05 -0.94
C ILE A 92 6.15 13.38 0.39
N LEU A 93 5.04 12.69 0.69
CA LEU A 93 4.35 12.86 1.97
C LEU A 93 5.23 12.45 3.16
N ALA A 94 6.02 11.39 3.03
CA ALA A 94 6.95 10.95 4.06
C ALA A 94 8.02 12.01 4.36
N GLU A 95 8.61 12.59 3.32
CA GLU A 95 9.59 13.68 3.43
C GLU A 95 8.97 14.91 4.12
N GLN A 96 7.78 15.36 3.67
CA GLN A 96 7.08 16.48 4.29
C GLN A 96 6.75 16.24 5.78
N ALA A 97 6.36 15.01 6.13
CA ALA A 97 6.08 14.62 7.50
C ALA A 97 7.35 14.64 8.36
N ASP A 98 8.48 14.16 7.84
CA ASP A 98 9.77 14.15 8.55
C ASP A 98 10.29 15.57 8.77
N GLU A 99 10.25 16.42 7.74
CA GLU A 99 10.62 17.84 7.84
C GLU A 99 9.77 18.61 8.86
N SER A 100 8.51 18.20 9.04
CA SER A 100 7.58 18.76 10.02
C SER A 100 7.74 18.17 11.43
N GLY A 101 8.66 17.23 11.63
CA GLY A 101 8.92 16.56 12.92
C GLY A 101 7.96 15.41 13.25
N HIS A 102 7.15 14.97 12.29
CA HIS A 102 6.20 13.86 12.44
C HIS A 102 6.81 12.51 12.04
N THR A 103 7.89 12.11 12.72
CA THR A 103 8.71 10.93 12.37
C THR A 103 7.92 9.61 12.27
N ASN A 104 6.91 9.40 13.11
CA ASN A 104 6.04 8.20 13.03
C ASN A 104 5.18 8.21 11.76
N ALA A 105 4.63 9.36 11.38
CA ALA A 105 3.85 9.49 10.15
C ALA A 105 4.75 9.28 8.92
N ALA A 106 5.94 9.89 8.92
CA ALA A 106 6.95 9.68 7.88
C ALA A 106 7.29 8.20 7.70
N ALA A 107 7.55 7.48 8.79
CA ALA A 107 7.85 6.05 8.74
C ALA A 107 6.70 5.20 8.16
N LYS A 108 5.43 5.55 8.47
CA LYS A 108 4.26 4.87 7.90
C LYS A 108 4.08 5.15 6.42
N MET A 109 4.32 6.39 6.00
CA MET A 109 4.25 6.78 4.59
C MET A 109 5.37 6.10 3.78
N GLU A 110 6.59 6.03 4.31
CA GLU A 110 7.70 5.29 3.68
C GLU A 110 7.40 3.78 3.62
N TRP A 111 6.84 3.20 4.68
CA TRP A 111 6.37 1.81 4.64
C TRP A 111 5.32 1.59 3.54
N ALA A 112 4.34 2.49 3.41
CA ALA A 112 3.32 2.39 2.38
C ALA A 112 3.92 2.53 0.97
N ALA A 113 4.89 3.43 0.79
CA ALA A 113 5.62 3.58 -0.47
C ALA A 113 6.34 2.29 -0.87
N LEU A 114 6.99 1.62 0.08
CA LEU A 114 7.63 0.32 -0.16
C LEU A 114 6.63 -0.76 -0.56
N LYS A 115 5.46 -0.79 0.08
CA LYS A 115 4.38 -1.72 -0.29
C LYS A 115 3.86 -1.44 -1.70
N ALA A 116 3.62 -0.17 -2.04
CA ALA A 116 3.21 0.24 -3.38
C ALA A 116 4.24 -0.19 -4.44
N ARG A 117 5.54 0.01 -4.18
CA ARG A 117 6.63 -0.46 -5.04
C ARG A 117 6.59 -1.96 -5.29
N THR A 118 6.37 -2.76 -4.24
CA THR A 118 6.26 -4.23 -4.38
C THR A 118 5.06 -4.60 -5.26
N MET A 119 3.91 -3.96 -5.05
CA MET A 119 2.70 -4.18 -5.83
C MET A 119 2.90 -3.78 -7.30
N THR A 120 3.61 -2.68 -7.58
CA THR A 120 4.02 -2.31 -8.94
C THR A 120 4.77 -3.46 -9.62
N GLY A 121 5.78 -4.03 -8.96
CA GLY A 121 6.55 -5.15 -9.50
C GLY A 121 5.73 -6.42 -9.75
N GLN A 122 4.78 -6.74 -8.87
CA GLN A 122 3.84 -7.85 -9.06
C GLN A 122 2.98 -7.61 -10.30
N LEU A 123 2.38 -6.42 -10.42
CA LEU A 123 1.53 -6.05 -11.56
C LEU A 123 2.30 -6.04 -12.89
N GLU A 124 3.55 -5.57 -12.90
CA GLU A 124 4.42 -5.64 -14.07
C GLU A 124 4.72 -7.10 -14.48
N THR A 125 4.94 -7.98 -13.50
CA THR A 125 5.16 -9.41 -13.75
C THR A 125 3.91 -10.07 -14.36
N HIS A 126 2.72 -9.75 -13.84
CA HIS A 126 1.45 -10.20 -14.38
C HIS A 126 1.20 -9.66 -15.79
N HIS A 127 1.51 -8.38 -16.03
CA HIS A 127 1.42 -7.78 -17.36
C HIS A 127 2.30 -8.50 -18.38
N LEU A 128 3.58 -8.72 -18.05
CA LEU A 128 4.54 -9.39 -18.96
C LEU A 128 4.16 -10.84 -19.25
N SER A 129 3.47 -11.50 -18.33
CA SER A 129 2.96 -12.86 -18.52
C SER A 129 1.58 -12.91 -19.21
N GLY A 130 0.92 -11.75 -19.41
CA GLY A 130 -0.44 -11.69 -19.94
C GLY A 130 -1.47 -12.36 -19.03
N SER A 131 -1.32 -12.19 -17.71
CA SER A 131 -2.21 -12.80 -16.71
C SER A 131 -2.90 -11.74 -15.84
N GLY A 132 -4.11 -12.06 -15.38
CA GLY A 132 -4.73 -11.41 -14.24
C GLY A 132 -4.24 -12.01 -12.92
N GLY A 133 -4.75 -11.52 -11.79
CA GLY A 133 -4.33 -11.99 -10.48
C GLY A 133 -5.00 -11.28 -9.32
N ILE A 134 -4.40 -11.45 -8.14
CA ILE A 134 -4.83 -10.80 -6.90
C ILE A 134 -3.62 -10.11 -6.29
N VAL A 135 -3.78 -8.84 -5.91
CA VAL A 135 -2.84 -8.10 -5.07
C VAL A 135 -3.48 -7.96 -3.70
N ALA A 136 -2.87 -8.50 -2.64
CA ALA A 136 -3.37 -8.32 -1.28
C ALA A 136 -2.25 -8.44 -0.24
N PHE A 137 -2.46 -7.84 0.93
CA PHE A 137 -1.57 -8.06 2.07
C PHE A 137 -1.72 -9.49 2.60
N GLY A 138 -0.59 -10.14 2.88
CA GLY A 138 -0.58 -11.49 3.47
C GLY A 138 -0.78 -12.64 2.47
N LEU A 139 -0.89 -12.34 1.18
CA LEU A 139 -0.53 -13.32 0.15
C LEU A 139 1.00 -13.39 0.17
N GLU A 140 1.55 -14.39 0.86
CA GLU A 140 2.97 -14.72 0.69
C GLU A 140 3.23 -14.92 -0.80
N ASP A 141 4.21 -14.18 -1.36
CA ASP A 141 4.75 -14.50 -2.69
C ASP A 141 5.12 -15.98 -2.64
N GLY A 142 4.39 -16.81 -3.41
CA GLY A 142 4.27 -18.23 -3.17
C GLY A 142 5.60 -18.94 -2.87
N ASP A 143 5.62 -19.63 -1.73
CA ASP A 143 6.30 -20.91 -1.49
C ASP A 143 7.50 -21.19 -2.42
N GLU A 144 8.70 -20.75 -2.02
CA GLU A 144 9.89 -21.56 -2.28
C GLU A 144 9.86 -22.76 -1.31
N ALA A 145 9.10 -23.79 -1.70
CA ALA A 145 9.14 -25.13 -1.10
C ALA A 145 10.14 -26.05 -1.83
#